data_AF-A0A6C0UEF9-F1
#
_entry.id   AF-A0A6C0UEF9-F1
#
_cell.length_a   1.000
_cell.length_b   1.000
_cell.length_c   1.000
_cell.angle_alpha   90.00
_cell.angle_beta   90.00
_cell.angle_gamma   90.00
#
_symmetry.space_group_name_H-M   'P 1'
#
loop_
_entity.id
_entity.type
_entity.pdbx_description
1 polymer ?
#
loop_
_entity_poly.entity_id
_entity_poly.type
_entity_poly.pdbx_seq_one_letter_code
_entity_poly.pdbx_strand_id
1 'polypeptide(L)'
;MELTERVTQETRDATSVLVLRPQLQAGSDSTCKRLLVGDSRPVHLLGICFSTSPTQWYDQWEQVLGGPPADAAVITTPDSFVDDKPDGLVVETVGNPSDVTGIGMQATKYLNSWEEDDATVVVALDSLTLMLQYVSLETLYRFLHVLTRRLDVLGATGLFFLDPSAQDQKTVNTLKTLFHGVLSYEEQADDWQLRTQ
;
A
#
# COMPACT_ATOMS: atom_id res chain seq x y z
N MET A 1 10.07 20.89 17.43
CA MET A 1 10.06 19.44 17.14
C MET A 1 9.14 19.28 15.96
N GLU A 2 9.72 19.16 14.77
CA GLU A 2 8.98 19.17 13.50
C GLU A 2 8.10 17.92 13.40
N LEU A 3 6.91 18.08 12.82
CA LEU A 3 5.97 16.96 12.55
C LEU A 3 6.67 15.79 11.86
N THR A 4 7.68 16.07 11.03
CA THR A 4 8.56 15.10 10.39
C THR A 4 9.20 14.11 11.36
N GLU A 5 9.62 14.54 12.56
CA GLU A 5 10.27 13.67 13.58
C GLU A 5 9.26 12.85 14.40
N ARG A 6 8.10 13.41 14.76
CA ARG A 6 7.06 12.67 15.49
C ARG A 6 6.36 11.65 14.60
N VAL A 7 6.06 12.03 13.37
CA VAL A 7 5.47 11.13 12.38
C VAL A 7 6.48 10.07 11.96
N THR A 8 7.79 10.32 11.96
CA THR A 8 8.76 9.25 11.63
C THR A 8 8.94 8.21 12.74
N GLN A 9 8.94 8.57 14.02
CA GLN A 9 9.17 7.57 15.07
C GLN A 9 7.92 6.70 15.33
N GLU A 10 6.74 7.31 15.51
CA GLU A 10 5.50 6.58 15.85
C GLU A 10 4.91 5.80 14.67
N THR A 11 5.19 6.22 13.43
CA THR A 11 4.73 5.47 12.24
C THR A 11 5.68 4.36 11.81
N ARG A 12 6.94 4.37 12.27
CA ARG A 12 7.88 3.27 12.00
C ARG A 12 7.57 2.00 12.80
N ASP A 13 6.88 2.14 13.93
CA ASP A 13 6.37 1.00 14.71
C ASP A 13 5.01 0.49 14.19
N ALA A 14 4.35 1.23 13.29
CA ALA A 14 3.07 0.86 12.72
C ALA A 14 3.26 0.00 11.46
N THR A 15 3.15 -1.32 11.61
CA THR A 15 3.23 -2.32 10.52
C THR A 15 2.18 -2.14 9.43
N SER A 16 1.10 -1.37 9.66
CA SER A 16 0.07 -1.13 8.64
C SER A 16 -0.63 0.21 8.83
N VAL A 17 -0.63 1.04 7.78
CA VAL A 17 -1.16 2.40 7.77
C VAL A 17 -2.20 2.59 6.68
N LEU A 18 -3.36 3.14 7.06
CA LEU A 18 -4.38 3.61 6.14
C LEU A 18 -4.13 5.07 5.76
N VAL A 19 -3.92 5.31 4.48
CA VAL A 19 -3.75 6.65 3.91
C VAL A 19 -5.10 7.13 3.35
N LEU A 20 -5.65 8.17 3.97
CA LEU A 20 -6.87 8.84 3.53
C LEU A 20 -6.51 10.07 2.70
N ARG A 21 -6.72 10.01 1.39
CA ARG A 21 -6.51 11.16 0.50
C ARG A 21 -7.42 11.11 -0.73
N PRO A 22 -8.03 12.24 -1.15
CA PRO A 22 -8.83 12.31 -2.37
C PRO A 22 -8.07 11.74 -3.58
N GLN A 23 -8.74 11.04 -4.50
CA GLN A 23 -8.08 10.46 -5.68
C GLN A 23 -7.33 11.49 -6.53
N LEU A 24 -7.84 12.73 -6.61
CA LEU A 24 -7.16 13.82 -7.32
C LEU A 24 -5.76 14.15 -6.77
N GLN A 25 -5.47 13.74 -5.53
CA GLN A 25 -4.20 13.99 -4.85
C GLN A 25 -3.24 12.79 -4.90
N ALA A 26 -3.48 11.78 -5.75
CA ALA A 26 -2.57 10.62 -5.89
C ALA A 26 -1.12 10.99 -6.29
N GLY A 27 -0.93 12.12 -6.98
CA GLY A 27 0.41 12.64 -7.27
C GLY A 27 1.20 13.07 -6.02
N SER A 28 0.53 13.32 -4.90
CA SER A 28 1.11 13.76 -3.63
C SER A 28 1.52 12.58 -2.73
N ASP A 29 1.30 11.34 -3.18
CA ASP A 29 1.60 10.13 -2.41
C ASP A 29 3.10 9.94 -2.15
N SER A 30 3.96 10.58 -2.95
CA SER A 30 5.41 10.46 -2.76
C SER A 30 5.87 10.87 -1.35
N THR A 31 5.20 11.85 -0.74
CA THR A 31 5.50 12.28 0.63
C THR A 31 5.11 11.23 1.66
N CYS A 32 3.90 10.66 1.59
CA CYS A 32 3.49 9.63 2.53
C CYS A 32 4.26 8.31 2.33
N LYS A 33 4.54 7.93 1.08
CA LYS A 33 5.37 6.75 0.77
C LYS A 33 6.78 6.90 1.36
N ARG A 34 7.44 8.06 1.19
CA ARG A 34 8.77 8.34 1.80
C ARG A 34 8.71 8.36 3.33
N LEU A 35 7.68 8.97 3.90
CA LEU A 35 7.53 9.08 5.34
C LEU A 35 7.46 7.71 6.04
N LEU A 36 6.79 6.76 5.40
CA LEU A 36 6.55 5.42 5.93
C LEU A 36 7.69 4.44 5.66
N VAL A 37 8.25 4.46 4.44
CA VAL A 37 9.39 3.59 4.11
C VAL A 37 10.69 4.12 4.72
N GLY A 38 10.81 5.43 4.91
CA GLY A 38 12.03 6.08 5.39
C GLY A 38 13.24 5.78 4.50
N ASP A 39 14.39 5.66 5.14
CA ASP A 39 15.69 5.39 4.49
C ASP A 39 16.03 3.88 4.45
N SER A 40 15.07 3.00 4.75
CA SER A 40 15.29 1.55 4.85
C SER A 40 15.81 0.96 3.55
N ARG A 41 16.99 0.35 3.55
CA ARG A 41 17.56 -0.37 2.40
C ARG A 41 18.39 -1.56 2.91
N PRO A 42 18.38 -2.74 2.25
CA PRO A 42 17.56 -3.11 1.10
C PRO A 42 16.05 -3.15 1.40
N VAL A 43 15.24 -3.13 0.35
CA VAL A 43 13.76 -3.15 0.40
C VAL A 43 13.22 -4.12 -0.64
N HIS A 44 12.26 -4.95 -0.25
CA HIS A 44 11.39 -5.68 -1.16
C HIS A 44 10.03 -5.01 -1.25
N LEU A 45 9.49 -4.88 -2.46
CA LEU A 45 8.25 -4.16 -2.71
C LEU A 45 7.17 -5.06 -3.32
N LEU A 46 6.05 -5.20 -2.63
CA LEU A 46 4.86 -5.89 -3.14
C LEU A 46 3.71 -4.90 -3.37
N GLY A 47 3.28 -4.76 -4.61
CA GLY A 47 2.12 -3.96 -4.99
C GLY A 47 0.86 -4.77 -5.25
N ILE A 48 -0.29 -4.20 -4.90
CA ILE A 48 -1.59 -4.57 -5.44
C ILE A 48 -2.15 -3.32 -6.12
N CYS A 49 -2.10 -3.28 -7.46
CA CYS A 49 -2.41 -2.09 -8.23
C CYS A 49 -3.25 -2.43 -9.47
N PHE A 50 -4.42 -1.80 -9.56
CA PHE A 50 -5.35 -1.94 -10.68
C PHE A 50 -5.69 -0.59 -11.33
N SER A 51 -5.10 0.51 -10.84
CA SER A 51 -5.42 1.88 -11.27
C SER A 51 -4.41 2.48 -12.24
N THR A 52 -3.20 1.94 -12.31
CA THR A 52 -2.11 2.38 -13.20
C THR A 52 -1.42 1.18 -13.82
N SER A 53 -0.61 1.38 -14.86
CA SER A 53 0.20 0.29 -15.42
C SER A 53 1.28 -0.16 -14.42
N PRO A 54 1.74 -1.43 -14.50
CA PRO A 54 2.85 -1.93 -13.69
C PRO A 54 4.12 -1.08 -13.81
N THR A 55 4.45 -0.61 -15.02
CA THR A 55 5.60 0.27 -15.26
C THR A 55 5.46 1.60 -14.53
N GLN A 56 4.31 2.27 -14.67
CA GLN A 56 4.07 3.54 -13.98
C GLN A 56 4.10 3.37 -12.45
N TRP A 57 3.56 2.27 -11.95
CA TRP A 57 3.60 1.94 -10.53
C TRP A 57 5.05 1.78 -10.03
N TYR A 58 5.88 1.04 -10.77
CA TYR A 58 7.28 0.81 -10.43
C TYR A 58 8.09 2.12 -10.44
N ASP A 59 7.96 2.93 -11.49
CA ASP A 59 8.69 4.19 -11.64
C ASP A 59 8.40 5.15 -10.47
N GLN A 60 7.15 5.20 -10.00
CA GLN A 60 6.77 6.01 -8.84
C GLN A 60 7.45 5.54 -7.56
N TRP A 61 7.56 4.23 -7.37
CA TRP A 61 8.21 3.66 -6.19
C TRP A 61 9.73 3.78 -6.26
N GLU A 62 10.35 3.59 -7.42
CA GLU A 62 11.77 3.82 -7.64
C GLU A 62 12.16 5.27 -7.30
N GLN A 63 11.35 6.26 -7.72
CA GLN A 63 11.54 7.66 -7.37
C GLN A 63 11.44 7.92 -5.86
N VAL A 64 10.48 7.28 -5.18
CA VAL A 64 10.33 7.37 -3.71
C VAL A 64 11.54 6.76 -3.00
N LEU A 65 12.06 5.65 -3.52
CA LEU A 65 13.20 4.93 -2.97
C LEU A 65 14.55 5.56 -3.38
N GLY A 66 14.57 6.50 -4.31
CA GLY A 66 15.81 7.10 -4.83
C GLY A 66 16.71 6.09 -5.57
N GLY A 67 16.13 5.01 -6.09
CA GLY A 67 16.81 3.91 -6.75
C GLY A 67 15.97 2.63 -6.75
N PRO A 68 16.38 1.58 -7.49
CA PRO A 68 15.60 0.36 -7.62
C PRO A 68 15.50 -0.39 -6.28
N PRO A 69 14.34 -1.00 -5.97
CA PRO A 69 14.23 -1.95 -4.85
C PRO A 69 15.10 -3.19 -5.09
N ALA A 70 15.35 -3.96 -4.03
CA ALA A 70 16.08 -5.24 -4.12
C ALA A 70 15.30 -6.26 -4.95
N ASP A 71 13.99 -6.38 -4.68
CA ASP A 71 13.03 -7.06 -5.54
C ASP A 71 11.71 -6.29 -5.56
N ALA A 72 10.99 -6.37 -6.67
CA ALA A 72 9.62 -5.88 -6.77
C ALA A 72 8.71 -6.94 -7.39
N ALA A 73 7.47 -6.95 -6.91
CA ALA A 73 6.38 -7.68 -7.53
C ALA A 73 5.10 -6.84 -7.48
N VAL A 74 4.28 -6.86 -8.53
CA VAL A 74 2.98 -6.20 -8.55
C VAL A 74 1.89 -7.14 -9.04
N ILE A 75 0.82 -7.23 -8.26
CA ILE A 75 -0.39 -7.98 -8.58
C ILE A 75 -1.37 -7.04 -9.29
N THR A 76 -1.77 -7.40 -10.51
CA THR A 76 -2.70 -6.64 -11.34
C THR A 76 -3.63 -7.55 -12.16
N THR A 77 -4.32 -7.00 -13.17
CA THR A 77 -5.11 -7.77 -14.15
C THR A 77 -4.42 -7.84 -15.51
N PRO A 78 -4.69 -8.85 -16.36
CA PRO A 78 -4.06 -8.99 -17.67
C PRO A 78 -4.25 -7.80 -18.62
N ASP A 79 -5.36 -7.09 -18.50
CA ASP A 79 -5.69 -5.92 -19.34
C ASP A 79 -4.92 -4.65 -18.93
N SER A 80 -4.18 -4.70 -17.82
CA SER A 80 -3.30 -3.63 -17.38
C SER A 80 -2.07 -3.59 -18.30
N PHE A 81 -2.13 -2.74 -19.33
CA PHE A 81 -1.10 -2.47 -20.34
C PHE A 81 0.32 -2.87 -19.90
N VAL A 82 0.79 -4.02 -20.39
CA VAL A 82 2.20 -4.44 -20.21
C VAL A 82 2.98 -3.82 -21.35
N ASP A 83 3.46 -2.59 -21.14
CA ASP A 83 4.57 -2.05 -21.93
C ASP A 83 5.87 -2.77 -21.56
N ASP A 84 6.97 -2.43 -22.23
CA ASP A 84 8.30 -2.99 -21.94
C ASP A 84 8.63 -2.86 -20.44
N LYS A 85 8.77 -4.02 -19.78
CA LYS A 85 8.71 -4.12 -18.32
C LYS A 85 10.08 -3.74 -17.73
N PRO A 86 10.16 -2.81 -16.75
CA PRO A 86 11.42 -2.52 -16.06
C PRO A 86 12.10 -3.79 -15.53
N ASP A 87 13.42 -3.87 -15.67
CA ASP A 87 14.20 -4.95 -15.05
C ASP A 87 13.99 -4.92 -13.53
N GLY A 88 13.62 -6.08 -12.95
CA GLY A 88 13.34 -6.22 -11.51
C GLY A 88 11.87 -6.16 -11.04
N LEU A 89 10.87 -5.84 -11.90
CA LEU A 89 9.47 -5.54 -11.47
C LEU A 89 8.53 -6.72 -11.08
N VAL A 90 8.72 -7.94 -11.60
CA VAL A 90 7.79 -9.11 -11.61
C VAL A 90 6.28 -8.77 -11.60
N VAL A 91 5.62 -8.94 -12.75
CA VAL A 91 4.17 -8.73 -12.87
C VAL A 91 3.42 -10.05 -12.67
N GLU A 92 2.54 -10.07 -11.67
CA GLU A 92 1.63 -11.17 -11.37
C GLU A 92 0.20 -10.74 -11.72
N THR A 93 -0.60 -11.67 -12.23
CA THR A 93 -1.97 -11.35 -12.66
C THR A 93 -3.00 -12.21 -11.98
N VAL A 94 -4.16 -11.62 -11.70
CA VAL A 94 -5.40 -12.29 -11.31
C VAL A 94 -6.47 -12.01 -12.35
N GLY A 95 -7.50 -12.85 -12.42
CA GLY A 95 -8.54 -12.71 -13.44
C GLY A 95 -9.36 -11.41 -13.32
N ASN A 96 -9.51 -10.89 -12.11
CA ASN A 96 -10.30 -9.68 -11.80
C ASN A 96 -9.93 -9.13 -10.41
N PRO A 97 -10.11 -7.83 -10.11
CA PRO A 97 -9.91 -7.31 -8.75
C PRO A 97 -10.81 -7.95 -7.68
N SER A 98 -11.93 -8.57 -8.08
CA SER A 98 -12.78 -9.37 -7.20
C SER A 98 -12.20 -10.73 -6.81
N ASP A 99 -11.12 -11.19 -7.45
CA ASP A 99 -10.41 -12.41 -7.08
C ASP A 99 -9.49 -12.20 -5.86
N VAL A 100 -10.11 -11.84 -4.75
CA VAL A 100 -9.43 -11.54 -3.48
C VAL A 100 -8.67 -12.75 -2.95
N THR A 101 -9.12 -13.96 -3.27
CA THR A 101 -8.41 -15.21 -2.94
C THR A 101 -7.12 -15.32 -3.75
N GLY A 102 -7.17 -15.11 -5.06
CA GLY A 102 -5.98 -15.08 -5.93
C GLY A 102 -4.97 -14.03 -5.49
N ILE A 103 -5.44 -12.80 -5.21
CA ILE A 103 -4.61 -11.71 -4.70
C ILE A 103 -3.94 -12.13 -3.38
N GLY A 104 -4.70 -12.69 -2.43
CA GLY A 104 -4.17 -13.15 -1.16
C GLY A 104 -3.15 -14.28 -1.27
N MET A 105 -3.34 -15.22 -2.19
CA MET A 105 -2.39 -16.30 -2.46
C MET A 105 -1.07 -15.76 -3.05
N GLN A 106 -1.13 -14.86 -4.02
CA GLN A 106 0.06 -14.23 -4.58
C GLN A 106 0.79 -13.39 -3.54
N ALA A 107 0.08 -12.54 -2.78
CA ALA A 107 0.71 -11.77 -1.71
C ALA A 107 1.39 -12.69 -0.67
N THR A 108 0.72 -13.78 -0.30
CA THR A 108 1.24 -14.81 0.59
C THR A 108 2.52 -15.46 0.09
N LYS A 109 2.61 -15.72 -1.22
CA LYS A 109 3.81 -16.32 -1.83
C LYS A 109 5.03 -15.43 -1.63
N TYR A 110 4.92 -14.14 -1.93
CA TYR A 110 6.04 -13.19 -1.80
C TYR A 110 6.40 -12.90 -0.34
N LEU A 111 5.38 -12.72 0.51
CA LEU A 111 5.60 -12.49 1.93
C LEU A 111 6.34 -13.66 2.61
N ASN A 112 6.11 -14.90 2.17
CA ASN A 112 6.89 -16.05 2.65
C ASN A 112 8.30 -16.11 2.05
N SER A 113 8.47 -15.77 0.76
CA SER A 113 9.79 -15.84 0.14
C SER A 113 10.77 -14.79 0.66
N TRP A 114 10.24 -13.68 1.19
CA TRP A 114 11.04 -12.58 1.74
C TRP A 114 11.16 -12.62 3.27
N GLU A 115 10.57 -13.60 3.94
CA GLU A 115 10.61 -13.73 5.41
C GLU A 115 12.01 -14.00 5.97
N GLU A 116 12.87 -14.67 5.19
CA GLU A 116 14.24 -15.03 5.60
C GLU A 116 15.30 -14.00 5.16
N ASP A 117 14.90 -12.90 4.50
CA ASP A 117 15.80 -11.84 4.04
C ASP A 117 15.92 -10.73 5.11
N ASP A 118 17.09 -10.09 5.21
CA ASP A 118 17.32 -8.91 6.07
C ASP A 118 16.70 -7.63 5.48
N ALA A 119 16.17 -7.68 4.26
CA ALA A 119 15.53 -6.55 3.59
C ALA A 119 14.18 -6.17 4.21
N THR A 120 13.90 -4.86 4.23
CA THR A 120 12.59 -4.35 4.67
C THR A 120 11.51 -4.68 3.64
N VAL A 121 10.46 -5.39 4.07
CA VAL A 121 9.32 -5.70 3.20
C VAL A 121 8.29 -4.57 3.26
N VAL A 122 7.95 -4.01 2.10
CA VAL A 122 6.93 -2.98 1.93
C VAL A 122 5.79 -3.52 1.07
N VAL A 123 4.56 -3.46 1.58
CA VAL A 123 3.35 -3.84 0.85
C VAL A 123 2.49 -2.61 0.60
N ALA A 124 2.08 -2.39 -0.65
CA ALA A 124 1.26 -1.25 -1.04
C ALA A 124 -0.01 -1.70 -1.76
N LEU A 125 -1.17 -1.29 -1.26
CA LEU A 125 -2.47 -1.43 -1.93
C LEU A 125 -2.98 -0.04 -2.32
N ASP A 126 -2.86 0.28 -3.61
CA ASP A 126 -2.96 1.65 -4.14
C ASP A 126 -4.36 2.25 -4.13
N SER A 127 -5.41 1.42 -4.08
CA SER A 127 -6.79 1.91 -4.06
C SER A 127 -7.78 0.89 -3.49
N LEU A 128 -8.05 1.01 -2.20
CA LEU A 128 -9.20 0.36 -1.56
C LEU A 128 -10.53 0.83 -2.15
N THR A 129 -10.60 2.10 -2.58
CA THR A 129 -11.77 2.65 -3.28
C THR A 129 -12.07 1.89 -4.57
N LEU A 130 -11.05 1.50 -5.34
CA LEU A 130 -11.23 0.68 -6.53
C LEU A 130 -11.69 -0.73 -6.15
N MET A 131 -11.04 -1.37 -5.18
CA MET A 131 -11.43 -2.70 -4.71
C MET A 131 -12.91 -2.76 -4.28
N LEU A 132 -13.39 -1.74 -3.57
CA LEU A 132 -14.80 -1.63 -3.14
C LEU A 132 -15.82 -1.53 -4.29
N GLN A 133 -15.37 -1.25 -5.52
CA GLN A 133 -16.24 -1.34 -6.71
C GLN A 133 -16.46 -2.78 -7.18
N TYR A 134 -15.54 -3.68 -6.86
CA TYR A 134 -15.56 -5.08 -7.29
C TYR A 134 -15.99 -6.05 -6.19
N VAL A 135 -15.74 -5.70 -4.92
CA VAL A 135 -16.09 -6.55 -3.77
C VAL A 135 -16.85 -5.79 -2.69
N SER A 136 -17.64 -6.52 -1.91
CA SER A 136 -18.30 -5.94 -0.74
C SER A 136 -17.30 -5.50 0.33
N LEU A 137 -17.70 -4.53 1.15
CA LEU A 137 -16.93 -4.08 2.32
C LEU A 137 -16.57 -5.26 3.24
N GLU A 138 -17.48 -6.20 3.46
CA GLU A 138 -17.22 -7.37 4.32
C GLU A 138 -16.09 -8.25 3.77
N THR A 139 -16.11 -8.53 2.47
CA THR A 139 -15.08 -9.32 1.80
C THR A 139 -13.73 -8.60 1.86
N LEU A 140 -13.70 -7.30 1.55
CA LEU A 140 -12.48 -6.50 1.63
C LEU A 140 -11.94 -6.42 3.06
N TYR A 141 -12.81 -6.19 4.04
CA TYR A 141 -12.44 -6.12 5.45
C TYR A 141 -11.81 -7.43 5.92
N ARG A 142 -12.39 -8.58 5.60
CA ARG A 142 -11.84 -9.89 5.95
C ARG A 142 -10.46 -10.12 5.32
N PHE A 143 -10.29 -9.75 4.06
CA PHE A 143 -9.01 -9.85 3.38
C PHE A 143 -7.94 -8.97 4.03
N LEU A 144 -8.24 -7.69 4.23
CA LEU A 144 -7.34 -6.75 4.88
C LEU A 144 -6.99 -7.20 6.30
N HIS A 145 -7.96 -7.72 7.05
CA HIS A 145 -7.73 -8.23 8.40
C HIS A 145 -6.73 -9.39 8.44
N VAL A 146 -6.77 -10.29 7.46
CA VAL A 146 -5.80 -11.39 7.35
C VAL A 146 -4.44 -10.86 6.89
N LEU A 147 -4.44 -9.94 5.93
CA LEU A 147 -3.21 -9.37 5.38
C LEU A 147 -2.46 -8.54 6.42
N THR A 148 -3.10 -7.58 7.10
CA THR A 148 -2.44 -6.72 8.09
C THR A 148 -1.86 -7.52 9.25
N ARG A 149 -2.60 -8.49 9.79
CA ARG A 149 -2.08 -9.41 10.81
C ARG A 149 -0.82 -10.16 10.39
N ARG A 150 -0.74 -10.50 9.11
CA ARG A 150 0.44 -11.17 8.57
C ARG A 150 1.62 -10.22 8.44
N LEU A 151 1.38 -8.98 8.00
CA LEU A 151 2.41 -7.95 7.98
C LEU A 151 2.98 -7.74 9.40
N ASP A 152 2.11 -7.73 10.42
CA ASP A 152 2.53 -7.62 11.82
C ASP A 152 3.48 -8.75 12.24
N VAL A 153 3.15 -10.00 11.88
CA VAL A 153 3.99 -11.17 12.20
C VAL A 153 5.36 -11.09 11.52
N LEU A 154 5.40 -10.55 10.30
CA LEU A 154 6.63 -10.43 9.51
C LEU A 154 7.43 -9.14 9.80
N GLY A 155 6.89 -8.21 10.60
CA GLY A 155 7.47 -6.88 10.76
C GLY A 155 7.50 -6.06 9.45
N ALA A 156 6.59 -6.36 8.51
CA ALA A 156 6.52 -5.70 7.21
C ALA A 156 5.69 -4.40 7.27
N THR A 157 6.04 -3.40 6.45
CA THR A 157 5.32 -2.12 6.40
C THR A 157 4.23 -2.14 5.34
N GLY A 158 2.98 -1.94 5.74
CA GLY A 158 1.81 -1.88 4.85
C GLY A 158 1.28 -0.47 4.61
N LEU A 159 1.09 -0.07 3.35
CA LEU A 159 0.42 1.17 2.94
C LEU A 159 -0.87 0.85 2.19
N PHE A 160 -1.98 1.42 2.65
CA PHE A 160 -3.30 1.17 2.07
C PHE A 160 -3.99 2.49 1.78
N PHE A 161 -4.34 2.74 0.53
CA PHE A 161 -4.87 4.04 0.12
C PHE A 161 -6.39 3.99 -0.06
N LEU A 162 -7.09 4.93 0.55
CA LEU A 162 -8.54 5.08 0.45
C LEU A 162 -8.88 6.54 0.15
N ASP A 163 -9.79 6.75 -0.79
CA ASP A 163 -10.43 8.06 -0.96
C ASP A 163 -11.62 8.17 0.00
N PRO A 164 -11.52 8.99 1.05
CA PRO A 164 -12.59 9.14 2.03
C PRO A 164 -13.82 9.86 1.46
N SER A 165 -13.69 10.60 0.35
CA SER A 165 -14.82 11.30 -0.30
C SER A 165 -15.66 10.37 -1.17
N ALA A 166 -15.07 9.26 -1.63
CA ALA A 166 -15.74 8.26 -2.45
C ALA A 166 -16.51 7.20 -1.62
N GLN A 167 -16.39 7.24 -0.29
CA GLN A 167 -16.99 6.28 0.62
C GLN A 167 -17.88 6.97 1.65
N ASP A 168 -18.91 6.28 2.13
CA ASP A 168 -19.67 6.78 3.27
C ASP A 168 -18.85 6.72 4.56
N GLN A 169 -19.19 7.56 5.53
CA GLN A 169 -18.44 7.69 6.78
C GLN A 169 -18.38 6.37 7.58
N LYS A 170 -19.40 5.52 7.49
CA LYS A 170 -19.42 4.24 8.18
C LYS A 170 -18.39 3.30 7.56
N THR A 171 -18.33 3.20 6.24
CA THR A 171 -17.32 2.43 5.51
C THR A 171 -15.89 2.87 5.88
N VAL A 172 -15.62 4.17 5.84
CA VAL A 172 -14.29 4.72 6.22
C VAL A 172 -13.95 4.36 7.67
N ASN A 173 -14.89 4.56 8.60
CA ASN A 173 -14.67 4.27 10.02
C ASN A 173 -14.47 2.78 10.28
N THR A 174 -15.19 1.90 9.57
CA THR A 174 -14.99 0.46 9.66
C THR A 174 -13.60 0.06 9.17
N LEU A 175 -13.11 0.59 8.05
CA LEU A 175 -11.78 0.24 7.57
C LEU A 175 -10.66 0.73 8.49
N LYS A 176 -10.80 1.93 9.10
CA LYS A 176 -9.83 2.48 10.05
C LYS A 176 -9.48 1.55 11.21
N THR A 177 -10.39 0.65 11.62
CA THR A 177 -10.15 -0.25 12.76
C THR A 177 -9.16 -1.38 12.46
N LEU A 178 -8.76 -1.56 11.19
CA LEU A 178 -7.83 -2.61 10.77
C LEU A 178 -6.36 -2.20 10.80
N PHE A 179 -6.08 -0.90 10.96
CA PHE A 179 -4.75 -0.33 10.77
C PHE A 179 -4.24 0.28 12.07
N HIS A 180 -2.93 0.16 12.30
CA HIS A 180 -2.23 0.74 13.45
C HIS A 180 -2.18 2.26 13.38
N GLY A 181 -2.05 2.80 12.16
CA GLY A 181 -2.03 4.23 11.90
C GLY A 181 -3.02 4.61 10.81
N VAL A 182 -3.53 5.85 10.90
CA VAL A 182 -4.31 6.51 9.87
C VAL A 182 -3.63 7.83 9.54
N LEU A 183 -3.14 7.96 8.31
CA LEU A 183 -2.55 9.18 7.79
C LEU A 183 -3.60 9.86 6.89
N SER A 184 -4.06 11.05 7.27
CA SER A 184 -5.09 11.78 6.53
C SER A 184 -4.53 13.05 5.91
N TYR A 185 -4.78 13.27 4.62
CA TYR A 185 -4.46 14.52 3.95
C TYR A 185 -5.54 15.57 4.22
N GLU A 186 -5.12 16.74 4.70
CA GLU A 186 -5.99 17.88 5.01
C GLU A 186 -5.86 18.95 3.92
N GLU A 187 -6.81 18.99 2.98
CA GLU A 187 -6.77 19.90 1.82
C GLU A 187 -6.63 21.38 2.19
N GLN A 188 -7.23 21.81 3.31
CA GLN A 188 -7.19 23.21 3.74
C GLN A 188 -5.81 23.63 4.26
N ALA A 189 -5.07 22.70 4.85
CA ALA A 189 -3.75 22.93 5.40
C ALA A 189 -2.62 22.54 4.42
N ASP A 190 -2.96 21.81 3.34
CA ASP A 190 -2.01 21.15 2.44
C ASP A 190 -0.98 20.30 3.21
N ASP A 191 -1.48 19.57 4.21
CA ASP A 191 -0.63 18.86 5.18
C ASP A 191 -1.19 17.46 5.53
N TRP A 192 -0.33 16.63 6.11
CA TRP A 192 -0.64 15.27 6.52
C TRP A 192 -0.78 15.15 8.05
N GLN A 193 -1.89 14.57 8.48
CA GLN A 193 -2.20 14.33 9.90
C GLN A 193 -2.12 12.83 10.19
N LEU A 194 -1.17 12.41 11.03
CA LEU A 194 -1.11 11.03 11.53
C LEU A 194 -1.95 10.88 12.80
N ARG A 195 -2.72 9.80 12.86
CA ARG A 195 -3.35 9.31 14.08
C ARG A 195 -3.02 7.83 14.26
N THR A 196 -2.38 7.48 15.37
CA THR A 196 -2.16 6.10 15.79
C THR A 196 -3.30 5.65 16.71
N GLN A 197 -3.59 4.34 16.73
CA GLN A 197 -4.59 3.73 17.59
C GLN A 197 -4.02 3.37 18.97
#